data_AF-A0A6L7FXJ4-F1
#
_entry.id   AF-A0A6L7FXJ4-F1
#
_cell.length_a   1.000
_cell.length_b   1.000
_cell.length_c   1.000
_cell.angle_alpha   90.00
_cell.angle_beta   90.00
_cell.angle_gamma   90.00
#
_symmetry.space_group_name_H-M   'P 1'
#
loop_
_entity.id
_entity.type
_entity.pdbx_description
1 polymer ?
#
loop_
_entity_poly.entity_id
_entity_poly.type
_entity_poly.pdbx_seq_one_letter_code
_entity_poly.pdbx_strand_id
1 'polypeptide(L)'
;MEEVTEPNLEVRVGALLSLERIAEDSARDRDRILRILCAYLRGNSRHREVPDSPRPRKHPAHTAQQKVEDWHHWRYQVTGHYASHIQRPRVDIETAFFVLRDSFSSTDVFMDADLMGIYLRATKISGANLAGTHLDSSDFSGASLHQFNLSGAKLFRANFQGANLSDVSFKDAAMQFVDLSASEMTFVDLDQTKLTFGKLNASIISGCSMNSADLLHATLAAAKLFRCDLSTAHLSKAILEGTRFQQCQFDGALWDAPKFNSETGFPDCTMKGAAVLNCDFRDLPQLAPFLSDLFGDASSVPPDGSAPEDPGWPAHWSRRTLSPEAFDRAWRDWTRASHPGVRRLSLKSP
;
A
#
# COMPACT_ATOMS: atom_id res chain seq x y z
N MET A 1 -17.01 41.32 23.73
CA MET A 1 -16.38 41.36 22.40
C MET A 1 -15.28 40.32 22.44
N GLU A 2 -15.53 39.11 21.94
CA GLU A 2 -14.43 38.21 21.63
C GLU A 2 -13.69 38.84 20.45
N GLU A 3 -12.47 39.29 20.72
CA GLU A 3 -11.59 39.90 19.72
C GLU A 3 -11.05 38.77 18.85
N VAL A 4 -11.85 38.32 17.88
CA VAL A 4 -11.42 37.33 16.90
C VAL A 4 -10.56 38.03 15.86
N THR A 5 -9.30 38.26 16.20
CA THR A 5 -8.30 38.57 15.18
C THR A 5 -7.90 37.25 14.54
N GLU A 6 -8.36 36.99 13.33
CA GLU A 6 -7.68 36.01 12.48
C GLU A 6 -6.38 36.66 12.01
N PRO A 7 -5.19 36.23 12.51
CA PRO A 7 -3.95 36.85 12.08
C PRO A 7 -3.82 36.63 10.58
N ASN A 8 -3.50 37.69 9.81
CA ASN A 8 -3.30 37.55 8.37
C ASN A 8 -2.15 36.55 8.09
N LEU A 9 -2.14 35.94 6.90
CA LEU A 9 -1.25 34.85 6.51
C LEU A 9 0.23 35.12 6.85
N GLU A 10 0.69 36.35 6.61
CA GLU A 10 2.06 36.80 6.90
C GLU A 10 2.43 36.66 8.38
N VAL A 11 1.50 36.98 9.28
CA VAL A 11 1.71 36.87 10.74
C VAL A 11 1.83 35.41 11.15
N ARG A 12 1.00 34.53 10.57
CA ARG A 12 1.06 33.08 10.86
C ARG A 12 2.35 32.46 10.35
N VAL A 13 2.75 32.77 9.12
CA VAL A 13 4.04 32.33 8.56
C VAL A 13 5.20 32.84 9.40
N GLY A 14 5.21 34.13 9.77
CA GLY A 14 6.26 34.70 10.62
C GLY A 14 6.34 34.05 12.00
N ALA A 15 5.19 33.73 12.62
CA ALA A 15 5.14 33.01 13.88
C ALA A 15 5.68 31.58 13.77
N LEU A 16 5.34 30.85 12.69
CA LEU A 16 5.83 29.49 12.44
C LEU A 16 7.36 29.45 12.27
N LEU A 17 7.92 30.36 11.48
CA LEU A 17 9.38 30.49 11.29
C LEU A 17 10.09 30.95 12.58
N SER A 18 9.40 31.72 13.44
CA SER A 18 9.95 32.06 14.76
C SER A 18 9.98 30.85 15.69
N LEU A 19 8.93 30.02 15.67
CA LEU A 19 8.86 28.78 16.44
C LEU A 19 9.91 27.75 15.99
N GLU A 20 10.16 27.64 14.69
CA GLU A 20 11.27 26.87 14.11
C GLU A 20 12.59 27.23 14.77
N ARG A 21 12.97 28.51 14.70
CA ARG A 21 14.21 29.02 15.29
C ARG A 21 14.32 28.74 16.79
N ILE A 22 13.22 28.92 17.54
CA ILE A 22 13.21 28.61 18.98
C ILE A 22 13.40 27.11 19.22
N ALA A 23 12.81 26.23 18.41
CA ALA A 23 12.93 24.78 18.56
C ALA A 23 14.34 24.26 18.20
N GLU A 24 15.01 24.93 17.27
CA GLU A 24 16.43 24.71 16.95
C GLU A 24 17.32 25.13 18.13
N ASP A 25 17.10 26.32 18.68
CA ASP A 25 17.92 26.91 19.73
C ASP A 25 17.66 26.29 21.14
N SER A 26 16.46 25.74 21.40
CA SER A 26 16.04 25.23 22.71
C SER A 26 15.48 23.81 22.64
N ALA A 27 16.32 22.82 22.98
CA ALA A 27 15.88 21.43 23.16
C ALA A 27 14.80 21.27 24.24
N ARG A 28 14.78 22.16 25.25
CA ARG A 28 13.77 22.15 26.33
C ARG A 28 12.38 22.50 25.83
N ASP A 29 12.27 23.49 24.92
CA ASP A 29 10.98 23.99 24.44
C ASP A 29 10.49 23.24 23.20
N ARG A 30 11.39 22.52 22.53
CA ARG A 30 11.15 21.72 21.33
C ARG A 30 9.87 20.88 21.38
N ASP A 31 9.71 20.02 22.39
CA ASP A 31 8.55 19.12 22.52
C ASP A 31 7.23 19.90 22.63
N ARG A 32 7.26 21.03 23.32
CA ARG A 32 6.08 21.88 23.47
C ARG A 32 5.73 22.57 22.16
N ILE A 33 6.74 23.10 21.45
CA ILE A 33 6.57 23.73 20.14
C ILE A 33 6.01 22.71 19.14
N LEU A 34 6.51 21.49 19.14
CA LEU A 34 6.00 20.42 18.29
C LEU A 34 4.54 20.08 18.54
N ARG A 35 4.14 19.97 19.81
CA ARG A 35 2.72 19.76 20.17
C ARG A 35 1.85 20.91 19.68
N ILE A 36 2.35 22.15 19.75
CA ILE A 36 1.67 23.35 19.25
C ILE A 36 1.55 23.28 17.72
N LEU A 37 2.62 22.96 17.00
CA LEU A 37 2.62 22.83 15.54
C LEU A 37 1.70 21.69 15.05
N CYS A 38 1.71 20.54 15.71
CA CYS A 38 0.79 19.44 15.42
C CYS A 38 -0.67 19.84 15.69
N ALA A 39 -0.95 20.53 16.80
CA ALA A 39 -2.27 21.06 17.09
C ALA A 39 -2.70 22.12 16.06
N TYR A 40 -1.79 22.98 15.63
CA TYR A 40 -2.01 23.98 14.58
C TYR A 40 -2.38 23.30 13.26
N LEU A 41 -1.61 22.31 12.81
CA LEU A 41 -1.90 21.54 11.59
C LEU A 41 -3.26 20.82 11.68
N ARG A 42 -3.55 20.12 12.78
CA ARG A 42 -4.84 19.43 12.94
C ARG A 42 -6.04 20.37 12.95
N GLY A 43 -5.89 21.56 13.54
CA GLY A 43 -6.95 22.56 13.61
C GLY A 43 -7.15 23.33 12.31
N ASN A 44 -6.08 23.60 11.56
CA ASN A 44 -6.08 24.54 10.44
C ASN A 44 -5.96 23.87 9.05
N SER A 45 -5.66 22.57 8.98
CA SER A 45 -5.63 21.85 7.70
C SER A 45 -7.02 21.44 7.20
N ARG A 46 -8.07 21.51 8.03
CA ARG A 46 -9.43 21.12 7.66
C ARG A 46 -10.00 22.04 6.56
N HIS A 47 -9.91 21.63 5.31
CA HIS A 47 -10.73 22.24 4.26
C HIS A 47 -12.12 21.59 4.30
N ARG A 48 -13.15 22.37 4.64
CA ARG A 48 -14.55 21.98 4.38
C ARG A 48 -14.75 21.99 2.88
N GLU A 49 -15.33 20.94 2.33
CA GLU A 49 -15.71 20.78 0.92
C GLU A 49 -14.55 20.54 -0.05
N VAL A 50 -13.96 19.34 0.03
CA VAL A 50 -13.36 18.74 -1.17
C VAL A 50 -14.17 17.50 -1.51
N PRO A 51 -14.70 17.36 -2.74
CA PRO A 51 -15.39 16.14 -3.14
C PRO A 51 -14.50 14.93 -2.87
N ASP A 52 -15.10 13.88 -2.33
CA ASP A 52 -14.50 12.55 -2.34
C ASP A 52 -13.93 12.32 -3.73
N SER A 53 -12.75 11.72 -3.76
CA SER A 53 -12.20 11.33 -5.04
C SER A 53 -13.26 10.54 -5.81
N PRO A 54 -13.58 10.96 -7.05
CA PRO A 54 -14.55 10.27 -7.86
C PRO A 54 -14.09 8.82 -7.94
N ARG A 55 -14.90 7.87 -7.50
CA ARG A 55 -14.59 6.45 -7.69
C ARG A 55 -15.01 6.07 -9.12
N PRO A 56 -14.35 5.10 -9.77
CA PRO A 56 -14.91 4.52 -10.98
C PRO A 56 -16.35 4.12 -10.69
N ARG A 57 -17.27 4.51 -11.59
CA ARG A 57 -18.69 4.20 -11.42
C ARG A 57 -18.82 2.69 -11.37
N LYS A 58 -19.37 2.18 -10.28
CA LYS A 58 -19.64 0.74 -10.15
C LYS A 58 -20.83 0.40 -11.04
N HIS A 59 -20.57 -0.24 -12.16
CA HIS A 59 -21.61 -0.79 -13.01
C HIS A 59 -21.80 -2.27 -12.67
N PRO A 60 -22.88 -2.66 -11.96
CA PRO A 60 -23.06 -4.04 -11.51
C PRO A 60 -23.21 -5.03 -12.68
N ALA A 61 -23.63 -4.55 -13.86
CA ALA A 61 -23.73 -5.34 -15.08
C ALA A 61 -22.40 -5.50 -15.83
N HIS A 62 -21.34 -4.77 -15.47
CA HIS A 62 -20.05 -4.87 -16.15
C HIS A 62 -19.40 -6.22 -15.86
N THR A 63 -18.88 -6.85 -16.91
CA THR A 63 -18.01 -8.02 -16.81
C THR A 63 -16.74 -7.67 -16.04
N ALA A 64 -15.96 -8.67 -15.63
CA ALA A 64 -14.67 -8.44 -14.97
C ALA A 64 -13.75 -7.56 -15.82
N GLN A 65 -13.67 -7.83 -17.13
CA GLN A 65 -12.93 -7.04 -18.10
C GLN A 65 -13.40 -5.58 -18.18
N GLN A 66 -14.72 -5.34 -18.25
CA GLN A 66 -15.25 -3.97 -18.26
C GLN A 66 -14.97 -3.22 -16.95
N LYS A 67 -14.95 -3.90 -15.81
CA LYS A 67 -14.55 -3.28 -14.53
C LYS A 67 -13.06 -2.91 -14.54
N VAL A 68 -12.20 -3.75 -15.14
CA VAL A 68 -10.78 -3.44 -15.34
C VAL A 68 -10.61 -2.24 -16.27
N GLU A 69 -11.38 -2.17 -17.37
CA GLU A 69 -11.42 -1.01 -18.27
C GLU A 69 -11.91 0.26 -17.56
N ASP A 70 -12.94 0.17 -16.71
CA ASP A 70 -13.41 1.29 -15.89
C ASP A 70 -12.27 1.81 -15.01
N TRP A 71 -11.49 0.92 -14.39
CA TRP A 71 -10.31 1.27 -13.59
C TRP A 71 -9.20 1.89 -14.42
N HIS A 72 -8.91 1.35 -15.61
CA HIS A 72 -7.92 1.93 -16.52
C HIS A 72 -8.32 3.32 -17.01
N HIS A 73 -9.56 3.46 -17.48
CA HIS A 73 -10.15 4.73 -17.88
C HIS A 73 -10.08 5.73 -16.72
N TRP A 74 -10.47 5.29 -15.52
CA TRP A 74 -10.40 6.10 -14.31
C TRP A 74 -8.98 6.58 -14.00
N ARG A 75 -7.96 5.71 -14.07
CA ARG A 75 -6.56 6.11 -13.87
C ARG A 75 -6.09 7.15 -14.89
N TYR A 76 -6.38 6.95 -16.16
CA TYR A 76 -5.82 7.82 -17.20
C TYR A 76 -6.58 9.13 -17.37
N GLN A 77 -7.91 9.11 -17.23
CA GLN A 77 -8.75 10.26 -17.51
C GLN A 77 -9.22 10.98 -16.25
N VAL A 78 -9.51 10.24 -15.18
CA VAL A 78 -10.14 10.79 -13.98
C VAL A 78 -9.11 11.18 -12.94
N THR A 79 -8.08 10.37 -12.66
CA THR A 79 -7.14 10.70 -11.58
C THR A 79 -6.14 11.78 -11.94
N GLY A 80 -5.66 11.83 -13.20
CA GLY A 80 -4.83 12.94 -13.67
C GLY A 80 -5.59 14.27 -13.64
N HIS A 81 -6.86 14.26 -14.08
CA HIS A 81 -7.74 15.43 -14.00
C HIS A 81 -8.15 15.76 -12.55
N TYR A 82 -8.40 14.76 -11.70
CA TYR A 82 -8.73 14.98 -10.30
C TYR A 82 -7.55 15.62 -9.58
N ALA A 83 -6.35 15.06 -9.70
CA ALA A 83 -5.13 15.57 -9.07
C ALA A 83 -4.82 17.01 -9.51
N SER A 84 -5.08 17.39 -10.76
CA SER A 84 -4.89 18.77 -11.23
C SER A 84 -5.89 19.78 -10.67
N HIS A 85 -7.04 19.33 -10.15
CA HIS A 85 -8.09 20.16 -9.55
C HIS A 85 -8.08 20.13 -8.01
N ILE A 86 -7.17 19.37 -7.39
CA ILE A 86 -6.97 19.40 -5.95
C ILE A 86 -6.39 20.77 -5.57
N GLN A 87 -7.14 21.52 -4.77
CA GLN A 87 -6.65 22.76 -4.19
C GLN A 87 -5.46 22.47 -3.27
N ARG A 88 -4.34 23.16 -3.50
CA ARG A 88 -3.18 23.07 -2.61
C ARG A 88 -3.50 23.63 -1.23
N PRO A 89 -2.85 23.14 -0.16
CA PRO A 89 -3.06 23.67 1.17
C PRO A 89 -2.58 25.11 1.23
N ARG A 90 -3.08 25.86 2.22
CA ARG A 90 -2.61 27.22 2.46
C ARG A 90 -1.10 27.21 2.78
N VAL A 91 -0.42 28.30 2.40
CA VAL A 91 1.04 28.44 2.58
C VAL A 91 1.47 28.22 4.03
N ASP A 92 0.71 28.67 5.02
CA ASP A 92 1.03 28.48 6.43
C ASP A 92 0.89 27.04 6.92
N ILE A 93 0.06 26.21 6.29
CA ILE A 93 0.00 24.76 6.54
C ILE A 93 1.24 24.08 5.95
N GLU A 94 1.62 24.46 4.73
CA GLU A 94 2.86 23.98 4.11
C GLU A 94 4.09 24.41 4.93
N THR A 95 4.14 25.67 5.39
CA THR A 95 5.22 26.16 6.27
C THR A 95 5.24 25.42 7.58
N ALA A 96 4.11 25.24 8.26
CA ALA A 96 4.08 24.51 9.53
C ALA A 96 4.61 23.08 9.36
N PHE A 97 4.26 22.41 8.26
CA PHE A 97 4.80 21.09 7.95
C PHE A 97 6.28 21.13 7.56
N PHE A 98 6.72 22.16 6.85
CA PHE A 98 8.13 22.36 6.50
C PHE A 98 8.99 22.53 7.76
N VAL A 99 8.54 23.33 8.72
CA VAL A 99 9.19 23.48 10.03
C VAL A 99 9.29 22.13 10.74
N LEU A 100 8.22 21.32 10.71
CA LEU A 100 8.29 19.95 11.24
C LEU A 100 9.32 19.09 10.50
N ARG A 101 9.50 19.26 9.19
CA ARG A 101 10.49 18.52 8.41
C ARG A 101 11.93 18.93 8.75
N ASP A 102 12.23 20.24 8.74
CA ASP A 102 13.61 20.76 8.70
C ASP A 102 14.29 20.77 10.07
N SER A 103 13.57 21.18 11.11
CA SER A 103 14.19 21.43 12.42
C SER A 103 14.62 20.17 13.18
N PHE A 104 14.32 18.96 12.67
CA PHE A 104 14.38 17.73 13.46
C PHE A 104 14.99 16.52 12.73
N SER A 105 16.02 16.76 11.91
CA SER A 105 16.83 15.71 11.28
C SER A 105 17.55 14.77 12.27
N SER A 106 17.59 15.10 13.56
CA SER A 106 18.05 14.19 14.61
C SER A 106 16.90 13.33 15.14
N THR A 107 16.98 12.04 14.82
CA THR A 107 16.33 10.88 15.44
C THR A 107 15.48 11.12 16.70
N ASP A 108 14.25 10.60 16.66
CA ASP A 108 13.33 10.26 17.77
C ASP A 108 12.16 11.19 18.08
N VAL A 109 12.07 12.38 17.46
CA VAL A 109 11.09 13.38 17.95
C VAL A 109 9.66 13.21 17.38
N PHE A 110 9.49 12.46 16.27
CA PHE A 110 8.16 12.18 15.67
C PHE A 110 7.57 10.82 16.03
N MET A 111 8.30 9.98 16.77
CA MET A 111 7.69 8.76 17.29
C MET A 111 6.47 9.16 18.12
N ASP A 112 5.30 8.68 17.71
CA ASP A 112 4.01 8.91 18.35
C ASP A 112 3.39 10.32 18.20
N ALA A 113 3.86 11.17 17.27
CA ALA A 113 3.18 12.45 17.03
C ALA A 113 1.75 12.23 16.49
N ASP A 114 0.78 12.95 17.07
CA ASP A 114 -0.63 12.87 16.68
C ASP A 114 -0.95 13.90 15.59
N LEU A 115 -0.99 13.40 14.36
CA LEU A 115 -1.35 14.09 13.14
C LEU A 115 -2.60 13.45 12.51
N MET A 116 -3.49 12.90 13.33
CA MET A 116 -4.71 12.26 12.84
C MET A 116 -5.56 13.24 12.02
N GLY A 117 -5.99 12.80 10.83
CA GLY A 117 -6.87 13.56 9.95
C GLY A 117 -6.26 14.85 9.40
N ILE A 118 -4.93 14.95 9.29
CA ILE A 118 -4.32 16.10 8.61
C ILE A 118 -4.65 16.07 7.11
N TYR A 119 -4.78 17.24 6.51
CA TYR A 119 -5.01 17.39 5.07
C TYR A 119 -3.79 18.07 4.42
N LEU A 120 -3.03 17.27 3.69
CA LEU A 120 -1.82 17.68 2.96
C LEU A 120 -1.92 17.24 1.49
N ARG A 121 -3.09 17.44 0.88
CA ARG A 121 -3.31 17.11 -0.52
C ARG A 121 -2.42 17.96 -1.43
N ALA A 122 -1.88 17.36 -2.49
CA ALA A 122 -1.05 18.06 -3.48
C ALA A 122 0.16 18.85 -2.92
N THR A 123 0.60 18.57 -1.69
CA THR A 123 1.82 19.17 -1.14
C THR A 123 3.05 18.65 -1.85
N LYS A 124 4.06 19.49 -2.02
CA LYS A 124 5.37 19.09 -2.55
C LYS A 124 6.41 19.19 -1.45
N ILE A 125 6.61 18.07 -0.76
CA ILE A 125 7.53 18.02 0.38
C ILE A 125 8.35 16.75 0.20
N SER A 126 9.64 16.81 0.52
CA SER A 126 10.54 15.66 0.41
C SER A 126 11.26 15.41 1.74
N GLY A 127 11.56 14.15 2.04
CA GLY A 127 12.51 13.79 3.11
C GLY A 127 12.01 13.93 4.55
N ALA A 128 10.70 14.04 4.80
CA ALA A 128 10.20 14.15 6.17
C ALA A 128 10.28 12.81 6.92
N ASN A 129 10.72 12.84 8.18
CA ASN A 129 10.70 11.67 9.05
C ASN A 129 9.43 11.69 9.93
N LEU A 130 8.50 10.81 9.62
CA LEU A 130 7.22 10.61 10.30
C LEU A 130 7.06 9.17 10.83
N ALA A 131 8.18 8.51 11.13
CA ALA A 131 8.17 7.16 11.65
C ALA A 131 7.38 7.08 12.98
N GLY A 132 6.53 6.06 13.11
CA GLY A 132 5.70 5.82 14.30
C GLY A 132 4.56 6.83 14.55
N THR A 133 4.36 7.82 13.68
CA THR A 133 3.31 8.84 13.86
C THR A 133 1.88 8.28 13.73
N HIS A 134 0.91 8.96 14.31
CA HIS A 134 -0.52 8.70 14.08
C HIS A 134 -1.04 9.60 12.97
N LEU A 135 -1.38 8.99 11.83
CA LEU A 135 -1.86 9.63 10.60
C LEU A 135 -3.16 8.97 10.11
N ASP A 136 -3.92 8.38 11.04
CA ASP A 136 -5.20 7.76 10.71
C ASP A 136 -6.14 8.78 10.05
N SER A 137 -6.80 8.35 8.98
CA SER A 137 -7.72 9.16 8.16
C SER A 137 -7.12 10.45 7.59
N SER A 138 -5.79 10.59 7.56
CA SER A 138 -5.11 11.72 6.94
C SER A 138 -5.18 11.66 5.42
N ASP A 139 -5.16 12.83 4.78
CA ASP A 139 -5.33 12.97 3.35
C ASP A 139 -4.09 13.57 2.67
N PHE A 140 -3.38 12.71 1.95
CA PHE A 140 -2.20 12.98 1.14
C PHE A 140 -2.50 12.81 -0.36
N SER A 141 -3.77 12.87 -0.78
CA SER A 141 -4.12 12.64 -2.19
C SER A 141 -3.42 13.65 -3.11
N GLY A 142 -2.81 13.13 -4.18
CA GLY A 142 -2.00 13.90 -5.12
C GLY A 142 -0.71 14.50 -4.56
N ALA A 143 -0.35 14.23 -3.30
CA ALA A 143 0.88 14.75 -2.70
C ALA A 143 2.12 14.12 -3.34
N SER A 144 3.21 14.87 -3.39
CA SER A 144 4.55 14.35 -3.67
C SER A 144 5.27 14.22 -2.34
N LEU A 145 5.51 12.99 -1.90
CA LEU A 145 6.09 12.63 -0.60
C LEU A 145 7.49 12.00 -0.74
N HIS A 146 8.25 12.41 -1.75
CA HIS A 146 9.53 11.80 -2.09
C HIS A 146 10.44 11.63 -0.86
N GLN A 147 11.00 10.44 -0.64
CA GLN A 147 11.93 10.14 0.46
C GLN A 147 11.36 10.27 1.89
N PHE A 148 10.03 10.22 2.07
CA PHE A 148 9.47 10.22 3.42
C PHE A 148 9.79 8.91 4.16
N ASN A 149 10.04 9.01 5.46
CA ASN A 149 10.05 7.86 6.35
C ASN A 149 8.73 7.80 7.14
N LEU A 150 7.87 6.85 6.80
CA LEU A 150 6.59 6.52 7.46
C LEU A 150 6.65 5.14 8.11
N SER A 151 7.86 4.64 8.43
CA SER A 151 8.03 3.33 9.04
C SER A 151 7.27 3.23 10.37
N GLY A 152 6.50 2.16 10.57
CA GLY A 152 5.71 1.94 11.78
C GLY A 152 4.56 2.93 12.01
N ALA A 153 4.28 3.84 11.09
CA ALA A 153 3.19 4.81 11.24
C ALA A 153 1.81 4.13 11.26
N LYS A 154 0.85 4.76 11.94
CA LYS A 154 -0.57 4.36 11.90
C LYS A 154 -1.28 5.17 10.82
N LEU A 155 -1.73 4.48 9.78
CA LEU A 155 -2.29 5.04 8.55
C LEU A 155 -3.66 4.44 8.24
N PHE A 156 -4.43 4.08 9.28
CA PHE A 156 -5.75 3.49 9.10
C PHE A 156 -6.65 4.43 8.31
N ARG A 157 -7.14 3.97 7.15
CA ARG A 157 -7.95 4.78 6.20
C ARG A 157 -7.26 6.05 5.66
N ALA A 158 -5.93 6.15 5.73
CA ALA A 158 -5.23 7.26 5.09
C ALA A 158 -5.44 7.25 3.57
N ASN A 159 -5.46 8.42 2.95
CA ASN A 159 -5.68 8.59 1.52
C ASN A 159 -4.40 9.08 0.84
N PHE A 160 -3.80 8.23 0.01
CA PHE A 160 -2.63 8.53 -0.83
C PHE A 160 -2.98 8.44 -2.32
N GLN A 161 -4.25 8.60 -2.67
CA GLN A 161 -4.67 8.41 -4.04
C GLN A 161 -3.96 9.39 -4.98
N GLY A 162 -3.38 8.86 -6.07
CA GLY A 162 -2.64 9.66 -7.05
C GLY A 162 -1.38 10.32 -6.51
N ALA A 163 -0.94 9.97 -5.29
CA ALA A 163 0.29 10.50 -4.72
C ALA A 163 1.53 9.95 -5.47
N ASN A 164 2.59 10.75 -5.51
CA ASN A 164 3.92 10.27 -5.86
C ASN A 164 4.66 9.93 -4.56
N LEU A 165 4.97 8.64 -4.39
CA LEU A 165 5.56 8.06 -3.20
C LEU A 165 6.98 7.57 -3.45
N SER A 166 7.69 8.12 -4.44
CA SER A 166 9.02 7.65 -4.79
C SER A 166 9.98 7.67 -3.60
N ASP A 167 10.64 6.54 -3.33
CA ASP A 167 11.60 6.33 -2.24
C ASP A 167 11.01 6.51 -0.83
N VAL A 168 9.70 6.35 -0.66
CA VAL A 168 9.07 6.36 0.66
C VAL A 168 9.29 5.02 1.37
N SER A 169 9.55 5.06 2.67
CA SER A 169 9.51 3.86 3.52
C SER A 169 8.23 3.82 4.34
N PHE A 170 7.41 2.79 4.14
CA PHE A 170 6.25 2.43 4.94
C PHE A 170 6.52 1.18 5.78
N LYS A 171 7.77 0.74 5.92
CA LYS A 171 8.10 -0.52 6.59
C LYS A 171 7.40 -0.67 7.94
N ASP A 172 6.80 -1.82 8.20
CA ASP A 172 6.05 -2.13 9.44
C ASP A 172 4.82 -1.22 9.71
N ALA A 173 4.40 -0.36 8.77
CA ALA A 173 3.27 0.54 8.98
C ALA A 173 1.91 -0.19 9.01
N ALA A 174 0.99 0.34 9.82
CA ALA A 174 -0.40 -0.12 9.89
C ALA A 174 -1.25 0.65 8.86
N MET A 175 -1.47 0.06 7.68
CA MET A 175 -2.09 0.71 6.52
C MET A 175 -3.45 0.10 6.15
N GLN A 176 -4.21 -0.41 7.13
CA GLN A 176 -5.48 -1.06 6.81
C GLN A 176 -6.46 -0.04 6.22
N PHE A 177 -7.18 -0.47 5.18
CA PHE A 177 -8.14 0.37 4.44
C PHE A 177 -7.52 1.63 3.79
N VAL A 178 -6.18 1.69 3.64
CA VAL A 178 -5.52 2.79 2.93
C VAL A 178 -6.00 2.86 1.47
N ASP A 179 -6.04 4.07 0.91
CA ASP A 179 -6.29 4.27 -0.52
C ASP A 179 -5.01 4.74 -1.22
N LEU A 180 -4.32 3.81 -1.90
CA LEU A 180 -3.16 4.03 -2.76
C LEU A 180 -3.56 4.00 -4.26
N SER A 181 -4.85 4.07 -4.59
CA SER A 181 -5.31 3.93 -5.98
C SER A 181 -4.68 5.01 -6.87
N ALA A 182 -4.32 4.64 -8.10
CA ALA A 182 -3.63 5.51 -9.07
C ALA A 182 -2.35 6.20 -8.59
N SER A 183 -1.77 5.81 -7.45
CA SER A 183 -0.47 6.31 -7.01
C SER A 183 0.65 5.88 -7.97
N GLU A 184 1.76 6.61 -7.88
CA GLU A 184 3.05 6.26 -8.47
C GLU A 184 4.01 5.92 -7.33
N MET A 185 4.44 4.67 -7.31
CA MET A 185 5.31 4.11 -6.30
C MET A 185 6.57 3.59 -6.99
N THR A 186 7.70 4.24 -6.74
CA THR A 186 9.00 3.81 -7.27
C THR A 186 9.95 3.63 -6.10
N PHE A 187 10.57 2.45 -5.97
CA PHE A 187 11.48 2.11 -4.86
C PHE A 187 10.90 2.35 -3.46
N VAL A 188 9.61 2.06 -3.30
CA VAL A 188 8.91 2.15 -2.02
C VAL A 188 9.18 0.90 -1.20
N ASP A 189 9.50 1.09 0.07
CA ASP A 189 9.62 -0.01 1.04
C ASP A 189 8.28 -0.22 1.75
N LEU A 190 7.54 -1.25 1.36
CA LEU A 190 6.28 -1.71 1.98
C LEU A 190 6.49 -3.02 2.75
N ASP A 191 7.73 -3.36 3.12
CA ASP A 191 8.00 -4.60 3.84
C ASP A 191 7.22 -4.66 5.16
N GLN A 192 6.61 -5.82 5.42
CA GLN A 192 5.85 -6.11 6.65
C GLN A 192 4.68 -5.14 6.92
N THR A 193 4.24 -4.39 5.91
CA THR A 193 3.07 -3.52 6.02
C THR A 193 1.77 -4.29 6.20
N LYS A 194 0.82 -3.70 6.93
CA LYS A 194 -0.55 -4.21 7.02
C LYS A 194 -1.45 -3.50 6.03
N LEU A 195 -1.50 -3.98 4.79
CA LEU A 195 -2.33 -3.46 3.70
C LEU A 195 -3.70 -4.18 3.61
N THR A 196 -4.18 -4.76 4.71
CA THR A 196 -5.48 -5.44 4.74
C THR A 196 -6.59 -4.50 4.26
N PHE A 197 -7.40 -4.91 3.27
CA PHE A 197 -8.40 -4.08 2.59
C PHE A 197 -7.85 -2.80 1.92
N GLY A 198 -6.55 -2.68 1.74
CA GLY A 198 -5.91 -1.57 1.04
C GLY A 198 -6.31 -1.55 -0.43
N LYS A 199 -6.43 -0.35 -1.01
CA LYS A 199 -6.71 -0.18 -2.44
C LYS A 199 -5.47 0.30 -3.16
N LEU A 200 -4.97 -0.49 -4.09
CA LEU A 200 -3.84 -0.15 -4.96
C LEU A 200 -4.28 -0.12 -6.43
N ASN A 201 -5.58 0.01 -6.69
CA ASN A 201 -6.15 -0.16 -8.03
C ASN A 201 -5.54 0.84 -8.99
N ALA A 202 -5.21 0.32 -10.17
CA ALA A 202 -4.59 1.05 -11.24
C ALA A 202 -3.40 1.89 -10.76
N SER A 203 -2.62 1.46 -9.76
CA SER A 203 -1.35 2.09 -9.39
C SER A 203 -0.23 1.67 -10.37
N ILE A 204 0.85 2.46 -10.43
CA ILE A 204 2.11 2.04 -11.06
C ILE A 204 3.11 1.85 -9.94
N ILE A 205 3.60 0.63 -9.81
CA ILE A 205 4.50 0.20 -8.75
C ILE A 205 5.75 -0.37 -9.41
N SER A 206 6.91 0.25 -9.17
CA SER A 206 8.17 -0.12 -9.81
C SER A 206 9.28 -0.27 -8.77
N GLY A 207 9.97 -1.40 -8.76
CA GLY A 207 11.11 -1.62 -7.88
C GLY A 207 10.79 -1.59 -6.39
N CYS A 208 9.53 -1.78 -5.99
CA CYS A 208 9.11 -1.69 -4.59
C CYS A 208 9.29 -3.04 -3.88
N SER A 209 9.62 -3.01 -2.60
CA SER A 209 9.63 -4.19 -1.74
C SER A 209 8.31 -4.28 -0.99
N MET A 210 7.73 -5.48 -0.93
CA MET A 210 6.50 -5.84 -0.21
C MET A 210 6.71 -7.17 0.51
N ASN A 211 7.93 -7.41 0.99
CA ASN A 211 8.28 -8.67 1.64
C ASN A 211 7.43 -8.85 2.89
N SER A 212 6.76 -10.00 3.00
CA SER A 212 5.86 -10.31 4.12
C SER A 212 4.74 -9.27 4.34
N ALA A 213 4.38 -8.49 3.32
CA ALA A 213 3.25 -7.56 3.40
C ALA A 213 1.91 -8.33 3.49
N ASP A 214 0.98 -7.85 4.31
CA ASP A 214 -0.36 -8.40 4.42
C ASP A 214 -1.31 -7.68 3.46
N LEU A 215 -1.56 -8.29 2.30
CA LEU A 215 -2.47 -7.82 1.24
C LEU A 215 -3.83 -8.54 1.31
N LEU A 216 -4.19 -9.12 2.47
CA LEU A 216 -5.47 -9.79 2.66
C LEU A 216 -6.64 -8.84 2.29
N HIS A 217 -7.52 -9.30 1.40
CA HIS A 217 -8.62 -8.50 0.84
C HIS A 217 -8.23 -7.21 0.10
N ALA A 218 -6.95 -6.97 -0.18
CA ALA A 218 -6.51 -5.80 -0.92
C ALA A 218 -7.00 -5.85 -2.37
N THR A 219 -7.18 -4.69 -2.99
CA THR A 219 -7.58 -4.60 -4.40
C THR A 219 -6.43 -4.02 -5.21
N LEU A 220 -5.93 -4.77 -6.19
CA LEU A 220 -4.86 -4.38 -7.11
C LEU A 220 -5.36 -4.35 -8.56
N ALA A 221 -6.68 -4.26 -8.77
CA ALA A 221 -7.28 -4.35 -10.08
C ALA A 221 -6.65 -3.32 -11.04
N ALA A 222 -6.29 -3.77 -12.25
CA ALA A 222 -5.65 -2.92 -13.26
C ALA A 222 -4.27 -2.31 -12.86
N ALA A 223 -3.70 -2.68 -11.70
CA ALA A 223 -2.40 -2.18 -11.26
C ALA A 223 -1.26 -2.76 -12.11
N LYS A 224 -0.18 -2.00 -12.22
CA LYS A 224 1.03 -2.41 -12.94
C LYS A 224 2.19 -2.49 -11.96
N LEU A 225 2.68 -3.70 -11.74
CA LEU A 225 3.83 -3.97 -10.88
C LEU A 225 5.00 -4.40 -11.76
N PHE A 226 6.12 -3.70 -11.64
CA PHE A 226 7.35 -3.98 -12.36
C PHE A 226 8.51 -4.16 -11.37
N ARG A 227 9.22 -5.29 -11.42
CA ARG A 227 10.38 -5.56 -10.55
C ARG A 227 10.08 -5.40 -9.06
N CYS A 228 8.89 -5.80 -8.64
CA CYS A 228 8.50 -5.73 -7.23
C CYS A 228 8.79 -7.05 -6.52
N ASP A 229 9.15 -6.98 -5.25
CA ASP A 229 9.40 -8.15 -4.41
C ASP A 229 8.20 -8.38 -3.48
N LEU A 230 7.35 -9.36 -3.82
CA LEU A 230 6.22 -9.82 -3.01
C LEU A 230 6.55 -11.15 -2.32
N SER A 231 7.84 -11.45 -2.12
CA SER A 231 8.23 -12.70 -1.47
C SER A 231 7.60 -12.77 -0.08
N THR A 232 7.05 -13.93 0.27
CA THR A 232 6.32 -14.17 1.52
C THR A 232 5.10 -13.27 1.76
N ALA A 233 4.62 -12.51 0.77
CA ALA A 233 3.41 -11.69 0.95
C ALA A 233 2.15 -12.56 1.09
N HIS A 234 1.14 -12.01 1.78
CA HIS A 234 -0.14 -12.65 1.98
C HIS A 234 -1.20 -12.04 1.05
N LEU A 235 -1.59 -12.75 0.00
CA LEU A 235 -2.48 -12.27 -1.07
C LEU A 235 -3.89 -12.86 -0.98
N SER A 236 -4.25 -13.41 0.17
CA SER A 236 -5.52 -14.12 0.33
C SER A 236 -6.70 -13.20 0.10
N LYS A 237 -7.67 -13.67 -0.68
CA LYS A 237 -8.89 -12.92 -1.05
C LYS A 237 -8.61 -11.56 -1.69
N ALA A 238 -7.38 -11.31 -2.16
CA ALA A 238 -7.04 -10.10 -2.89
C ALA A 238 -7.72 -10.12 -4.27
N ILE A 239 -8.06 -8.94 -4.78
CA ILE A 239 -8.61 -8.79 -6.13
C ILE A 239 -7.47 -8.38 -7.06
N LEU A 240 -7.01 -9.33 -7.88
CA LEU A 240 -5.87 -9.18 -8.79
C LEU A 240 -6.32 -9.12 -10.27
N GLU A 241 -7.61 -8.96 -10.52
CA GLU A 241 -8.21 -8.90 -11.86
C GLU A 241 -7.56 -7.79 -12.71
N GLY A 242 -6.99 -8.16 -13.86
CA GLY A 242 -6.29 -7.25 -14.77
C GLY A 242 -4.97 -6.70 -14.22
N THR A 243 -4.47 -7.20 -13.08
CA THR A 243 -3.15 -6.79 -12.57
C THR A 243 -2.05 -7.36 -13.46
N ARG A 244 -1.06 -6.54 -13.79
CA ARG A 244 0.12 -6.99 -14.53
C ARG A 244 1.34 -7.00 -13.62
N PHE A 245 1.82 -8.20 -13.29
CA PHE A 245 3.07 -8.43 -12.59
C PHE A 245 4.17 -8.76 -13.60
N GLN A 246 5.13 -7.87 -13.77
CA GLN A 246 6.26 -8.09 -14.66
C GLN A 246 7.56 -8.11 -13.85
N GLN A 247 8.36 -9.17 -14.03
CA GLN A 247 9.62 -9.33 -13.30
C GLN A 247 9.45 -9.29 -11.78
N CYS A 248 8.30 -9.70 -11.26
CA CYS A 248 8.00 -9.68 -9.83
C CYS A 248 8.33 -11.02 -9.17
N GLN A 249 8.67 -10.97 -7.88
CA GLN A 249 8.98 -12.16 -7.08
C GLN A 249 7.82 -12.47 -6.15
N PHE A 250 7.39 -13.73 -6.11
CA PHE A 250 6.35 -14.24 -5.21
C PHE A 250 6.86 -15.42 -4.38
N ASP A 251 8.18 -15.53 -4.21
CA ASP A 251 8.78 -16.69 -3.57
C ASP A 251 8.26 -16.83 -2.13
N GLY A 252 7.68 -17.99 -1.79
CA GLY A 252 7.08 -18.26 -0.49
C GLY A 252 5.81 -17.46 -0.16
N ALA A 253 5.21 -16.76 -1.13
CA ALA A 253 3.95 -16.03 -0.95
C ALA A 253 2.76 -16.99 -0.71
N LEU A 254 1.70 -16.48 -0.07
CA LEU A 254 0.48 -17.23 0.20
C LEU A 254 -0.70 -16.67 -0.62
N TRP A 255 -1.28 -17.51 -1.45
CA TRP A 255 -2.43 -17.21 -2.30
C TRP A 255 -3.59 -18.08 -1.83
N ASP A 256 -4.47 -17.57 -0.97
CA ASP A 256 -5.72 -18.26 -0.59
C ASP A 256 -6.96 -17.53 -1.11
N ALA A 257 -7.62 -18.10 -2.10
CA ALA A 257 -8.76 -17.52 -2.82
C ALA A 257 -8.56 -16.09 -3.39
N PRO A 258 -7.39 -15.69 -3.93
CA PRO A 258 -7.31 -14.47 -4.72
C PRO A 258 -8.19 -14.56 -5.98
N LYS A 259 -8.67 -13.41 -6.44
CA LYS A 259 -9.45 -13.32 -7.68
C LYS A 259 -8.56 -12.94 -8.84
N PHE A 260 -8.61 -13.75 -9.88
CA PHE A 260 -7.93 -13.53 -11.15
C PHE A 260 -8.92 -13.46 -12.30
N ASN A 261 -8.44 -13.00 -13.44
CA ASN A 261 -9.10 -13.12 -14.73
C ASN A 261 -8.03 -13.34 -15.82
N SER A 262 -8.45 -13.61 -17.05
CA SER A 262 -7.55 -13.83 -18.20
C SER A 262 -6.61 -12.67 -18.54
N GLU A 263 -6.85 -11.48 -17.97
CA GLU A 263 -6.00 -10.29 -18.14
C GLU A 263 -4.91 -10.20 -17.08
N THR A 264 -4.96 -11.04 -16.04
CA THR A 264 -3.96 -11.04 -14.97
C THR A 264 -2.67 -11.69 -15.46
N GLY A 265 -1.58 -10.94 -15.50
CA GLY A 265 -0.33 -11.36 -16.14
C GLY A 265 0.82 -11.56 -15.15
N PHE A 266 1.65 -12.58 -15.39
CA PHE A 266 2.87 -12.87 -14.62
C PHE A 266 4.15 -13.00 -15.47
N PRO A 267 4.41 -12.16 -16.50
CA PRO A 267 5.62 -12.26 -17.30
C PRO A 267 6.90 -12.14 -16.46
N ASP A 268 7.85 -13.04 -16.70
CA ASP A 268 9.18 -13.08 -16.07
C ASP A 268 9.15 -13.09 -14.53
N CYS A 269 8.07 -13.57 -13.92
CA CYS A 269 7.95 -13.65 -12.46
C CYS A 269 8.61 -14.91 -11.89
N THR A 270 8.85 -14.93 -10.58
CA THR A 270 9.22 -16.14 -9.83
C THR A 270 8.16 -16.43 -8.77
N MET A 271 7.92 -17.71 -8.48
CA MET A 271 6.90 -18.14 -7.50
C MET A 271 7.39 -19.32 -6.65
N LYS A 272 8.71 -19.42 -6.44
CA LYS A 272 9.32 -20.60 -5.81
C LYS A 272 8.79 -20.78 -4.41
N GLY A 273 8.26 -21.96 -4.11
CA GLY A 273 7.77 -22.25 -2.77
C GLY A 273 6.46 -21.55 -2.41
N ALA A 274 5.77 -20.90 -3.35
CA ALA A 274 4.51 -20.21 -3.05
C ALA A 274 3.38 -21.22 -2.78
N ALA A 275 2.51 -20.88 -1.83
CA ALA A 275 1.37 -21.69 -1.44
C ALA A 275 0.09 -21.21 -2.15
N VAL A 276 -0.68 -22.14 -2.71
CA VAL A 276 -1.93 -21.87 -3.42
C VAL A 276 -3.09 -22.70 -2.86
N LEU A 277 -4.12 -22.02 -2.37
CA LEU A 277 -5.31 -22.58 -1.75
C LEU A 277 -6.54 -21.92 -2.36
N ASN A 278 -7.60 -22.71 -2.60
CA ASN A 278 -8.86 -22.19 -3.13
C ASN A 278 -8.68 -21.33 -4.40
N CYS A 279 -7.66 -21.64 -5.21
CA CYS A 279 -7.30 -20.90 -6.42
C CYS A 279 -7.89 -21.57 -7.66
N ASP A 280 -8.45 -20.80 -8.58
CA ASP A 280 -8.87 -21.29 -9.90
C ASP A 280 -7.97 -20.68 -10.97
N PHE A 281 -7.15 -21.51 -11.61
CA PHE A 281 -6.19 -21.06 -12.63
C PHE A 281 -6.64 -21.35 -14.06
N ARG A 282 -7.87 -21.80 -14.30
CA ARG A 282 -8.35 -22.16 -15.66
C ARG A 282 -8.26 -21.00 -16.65
N ASP A 283 -8.48 -19.77 -16.18
CA ASP A 283 -8.35 -18.56 -16.99
C ASP A 283 -6.89 -18.06 -17.12
N LEU A 284 -5.93 -18.79 -16.54
CA LEU A 284 -4.52 -18.42 -16.44
C LEU A 284 -3.58 -19.53 -16.99
N PRO A 285 -3.69 -19.93 -18.27
CA PRO A 285 -2.83 -20.95 -18.87
C PRO A 285 -1.32 -20.62 -18.77
N GLN A 286 -0.97 -19.33 -18.69
CA GLN A 286 0.40 -18.84 -18.47
C GLN A 286 1.01 -19.27 -17.14
N LEU A 287 0.21 -19.76 -16.18
CA LEU A 287 0.72 -20.29 -14.92
C LEU A 287 1.24 -21.74 -15.01
N ALA A 288 0.96 -22.45 -16.10
CA ALA A 288 1.36 -23.84 -16.25
C ALA A 288 2.86 -24.10 -16.02
N PRO A 289 3.79 -23.25 -16.50
CA PRO A 289 5.24 -23.42 -16.25
C PRO A 289 5.64 -23.28 -14.78
N PHE A 290 4.82 -22.63 -13.95
CA PHE A 290 5.12 -22.39 -12.53
C PHE A 290 4.59 -23.48 -11.61
N LEU A 291 3.78 -24.44 -12.09
CA LEU A 291 3.16 -25.46 -11.23
C LEU A 291 4.16 -26.28 -10.41
N SER A 292 5.38 -26.52 -10.94
CA SER A 292 6.44 -27.20 -10.20
C SER A 292 6.99 -26.38 -9.03
N ASP A 293 6.86 -25.06 -9.08
CA ASP A 293 7.32 -24.11 -8.06
C ASP A 293 6.21 -23.74 -7.06
N LEU A 294 4.95 -24.11 -7.33
CA LEU A 294 3.79 -23.86 -6.49
C LEU A 294 3.43 -25.10 -5.67
N PHE A 295 2.90 -24.90 -4.46
CA PHE A 295 2.35 -25.98 -3.64
C PHE A 295 0.88 -25.73 -3.32
N GLY A 296 0.04 -26.72 -3.62
CA GLY A 296 -1.40 -26.66 -3.38
C GLY A 296 -1.99 -27.99 -2.94
N ASP A 297 -3.31 -27.98 -2.81
CA ASP A 297 -4.12 -29.16 -2.53
C ASP A 297 -5.38 -29.17 -3.40
N ALA A 298 -6.28 -30.13 -3.16
CA ALA A 298 -7.51 -30.30 -3.93
C ALA A 298 -8.51 -29.12 -3.84
N SER A 299 -8.25 -28.08 -3.03
CA SER A 299 -9.02 -26.84 -3.08
C SER A 299 -8.72 -25.97 -4.30
N SER A 300 -7.58 -26.19 -4.95
CA SER A 300 -7.14 -25.41 -6.11
C SER A 300 -7.28 -26.18 -7.42
N VAL A 301 -7.57 -25.47 -8.51
CA VAL A 301 -7.71 -26.02 -9.86
C VAL A 301 -6.53 -25.54 -10.73
N PRO A 302 -5.68 -26.45 -11.23
CA PRO A 302 -4.57 -26.10 -12.12
C PRO A 302 -5.04 -25.49 -13.46
N PRO A 303 -4.15 -24.83 -14.23
CA PRO A 303 -4.50 -24.19 -15.49
C PRO A 303 -5.08 -25.11 -16.57
N ASP A 304 -4.73 -26.39 -16.56
CA ASP A 304 -5.29 -27.39 -17.49
C ASP A 304 -6.67 -27.91 -17.05
N GLY A 305 -7.15 -27.50 -15.88
CA GLY A 305 -8.43 -27.93 -15.31
C GLY A 305 -8.41 -29.33 -14.70
N SER A 306 -7.23 -29.93 -14.50
CA SER A 306 -7.10 -31.29 -13.96
C SER A 306 -7.67 -31.41 -12.53
N ALA A 307 -8.39 -32.51 -12.29
CA ALA A 307 -8.86 -32.92 -10.99
C ALA A 307 -7.80 -33.79 -10.25
N PRO A 308 -7.90 -33.97 -8.93
CA PRO A 308 -6.95 -34.78 -8.14
C PRO A 308 -6.74 -36.24 -8.60
N GLU A 309 -7.71 -36.79 -9.33
CA GLU A 309 -7.66 -38.13 -9.90
C GLU A 309 -6.95 -38.19 -11.25
N ASP A 310 -6.81 -37.05 -11.94
CA ASP A 310 -6.32 -36.98 -13.31
C ASP A 310 -4.80 -37.16 -13.41
N PRO A 311 -4.28 -37.70 -14.54
CA PRO A 311 -2.83 -37.83 -14.75
C PRO A 311 -2.08 -36.50 -14.80
N GLY A 312 -2.77 -35.40 -15.11
CA GLY A 312 -2.20 -34.04 -15.15
C GLY A 312 -2.02 -33.39 -13.78
N TRP A 313 -2.57 -33.98 -12.72
CA TRP A 313 -2.49 -33.41 -11.38
C TRP A 313 -1.03 -33.28 -10.89
N PRO A 314 -0.61 -32.12 -10.35
CA PRO A 314 0.75 -31.94 -9.85
C PRO A 314 1.09 -32.98 -8.78
N ALA A 315 2.14 -33.77 -9.00
CA ALA A 315 2.46 -34.94 -8.18
C ALA A 315 2.75 -34.61 -6.70
N HIS A 316 3.27 -33.41 -6.42
CA HIS A 316 3.56 -32.93 -5.07
C HIS A 316 2.38 -32.25 -4.38
N TRP A 317 1.27 -31.99 -5.08
CA TRP A 317 0.06 -31.42 -4.49
C TRP A 317 -0.76 -32.50 -3.78
N SER A 318 -1.37 -32.15 -2.65
CA SER A 318 -2.26 -33.07 -1.95
C SER A 318 -3.53 -33.32 -2.76
N ARG A 319 -3.88 -34.60 -2.94
CA ARG A 319 -5.14 -35.01 -3.61
C ARG A 319 -6.40 -34.77 -2.78
N ARG A 320 -6.25 -34.31 -1.54
CA ARG A 320 -7.37 -33.97 -0.63
C ARG A 320 -7.22 -32.54 -0.18
N THR A 321 -8.34 -31.87 0.08
CA THR A 321 -8.34 -30.59 0.79
C THR A 321 -7.87 -30.81 2.22
N LEU A 322 -6.79 -30.13 2.60
CA LEU A 322 -6.15 -30.26 3.90
C LEU A 322 -6.76 -29.26 4.89
N SER A 323 -6.66 -29.55 6.20
CA SER A 323 -6.89 -28.51 7.21
C SER A 323 -5.77 -27.46 7.14
N PRO A 324 -6.00 -26.22 7.61
CA PRO A 324 -4.96 -25.18 7.59
C PRO A 324 -3.62 -25.62 8.22
N GLU A 325 -3.67 -26.35 9.34
CA GLU A 325 -2.47 -26.83 10.03
C GLU A 325 -1.79 -27.98 9.29
N ALA A 326 -2.57 -28.87 8.67
CA ALA A 326 -2.02 -29.96 7.87
C ALA A 326 -1.38 -29.42 6.58
N PHE A 327 -2.01 -28.43 5.95
CA PHE A 327 -1.48 -27.74 4.79
C PHE A 327 -0.17 -27.01 5.12
N ASP A 328 -0.14 -26.19 6.18
CA ASP A 328 1.06 -25.45 6.58
C ASP A 328 2.23 -26.40 6.85
N ARG A 329 2.01 -27.54 7.53
CA ARG A 329 3.05 -28.56 7.72
C ARG A 329 3.54 -29.14 6.39
N ALA A 330 2.63 -29.62 5.54
CA ALA A 330 3.00 -30.25 4.27
C ALA A 330 3.73 -29.28 3.33
N TRP A 331 3.23 -28.05 3.22
CA TRP A 331 3.86 -26.97 2.47
C TRP A 331 5.28 -26.67 2.99
N ARG A 332 5.44 -26.55 4.31
CA ARG A 332 6.76 -26.29 4.91
C ARG A 332 7.75 -27.42 4.69
N ASP A 333 7.29 -28.66 4.69
CA ASP A 333 8.14 -29.83 4.45
C ASP A 333 8.59 -29.87 2.98
N TRP A 334 7.65 -29.69 2.05
CA TRP A 334 7.94 -29.65 0.63
C TRP A 334 8.86 -28.48 0.25
N THR A 335 8.59 -27.25 0.72
CA THR A 335 9.43 -26.08 0.40
C THR A 335 10.86 -26.26 0.91
N ARG A 336 11.06 -26.90 2.07
CA ARG A 336 12.40 -27.22 2.60
C ARG A 336 13.16 -28.20 1.71
N ALA A 337 12.46 -29.17 1.13
CA ALA A 337 13.06 -30.19 0.28
C ALA A 337 13.36 -29.66 -1.13
N SER A 338 12.41 -28.93 -1.73
CA SER A 338 12.44 -28.54 -3.15
C SER A 338 13.09 -27.17 -3.40
N HIS A 339 13.00 -26.23 -2.46
CA HIS A 339 13.47 -24.85 -2.62
C HIS A 339 14.25 -24.36 -1.39
N PRO A 340 15.43 -24.94 -1.10
CA PRO A 340 16.24 -24.53 0.04
C PRO A 340 16.61 -23.04 -0.06
N GLY A 341 16.37 -22.30 1.03
CA GLY A 341 16.67 -20.86 1.11
C GLY A 341 15.49 -19.94 0.82
N VAL A 342 14.37 -20.44 0.29
CA VAL A 342 13.12 -19.66 0.17
C VAL A 342 12.59 -19.35 1.57
N ARG A 343 12.44 -18.05 1.86
CA ARG A 343 11.78 -17.57 3.08
C ARG A 343 10.29 -17.90 3.00
N ARG A 344 9.65 -18.13 4.14
CA ARG A 344 8.24 -18.53 4.20
C ARG A 344 7.47 -17.51 5.02
N LEU A 345 6.22 -17.25 4.63
CA LEU A 345 5.31 -16.46 5.43
C LEU A 345 5.16 -17.14 6.82
N SER A 346 5.44 -16.40 7.88
CA SER A 346 5.05 -16.83 9.22
C SER A 346 3.54 -16.63 9.34
N LEU A 347 2.77 -17.69 9.10
CA LEU A 347 1.37 -17.77 9.52
C LEU A 347 1.33 -17.69 11.07
N LYS A 348 1.47 -16.49 11.63
CA LYS A 348 1.02 -16.24 12.99
C LYS A 348 -0.50 -16.34 12.92
N SER A 349 -1.06 -17.34 13.58
CA SER A 349 -2.50 -17.44 13.80
C SER A 349 -3.03 -16.08 14.29
N PRO A 350 -4.23 -15.65 13.87
CA PRO A 350 -4.82 -14.38 14.28
C PRO A 350 -4.86 -14.20 15.80
#